data_AF-A0A350BU83-F1
#
_entry.id   AF-A0A350BU83-F1
#
_cell.length_a   1.000
_cell.length_b   1.000
_cell.length_c   1.000
_cell.angle_alpha   90.00
_cell.angle_beta   90.00
_cell.angle_gamma   90.00
#
_symmetry.space_group_name_H-M   'P 1'
#
loop_
_entity.id
_entity.type
_entity.pdbx_description
1 polymer ?
#
loop_
_entity_poly.entity_id
_entity_poly.type
_entity_poly.pdbx_seq_one_letter_code
_entity_poly.pdbx_strand_id
1 'polypeptide(L)'
;MIIKIKYILLLIMATILIVSCSKDQLDTESLICEEPVVYDDVRGVISASCGYTECHNGLGSLDNYNNFAGIETYLFSGAFSSRVFISRDMPPSYAAGATSLSEEEINLLKCWEQNGFSEF
;
A
#
# COMPACT_ATOMS: atom_id res chain seq x y z
N MET A 1 -35.72 -36.70 25.70
CA MET A 1 -35.69 -35.21 25.72
C MET A 1 -34.28 -34.63 25.95
N ILE A 2 -33.45 -35.24 26.80
CA ILE A 2 -32.10 -34.77 27.16
C ILE A 2 -31.14 -34.67 25.95
N ILE A 3 -31.24 -35.63 25.01
CA ILE A 3 -30.40 -35.66 23.80
C ILE A 3 -30.68 -34.45 22.88
N LYS A 4 -31.95 -34.03 22.75
CA LYS A 4 -32.33 -32.85 21.93
C LYS A 4 -31.82 -31.55 22.54
N ILE A 5 -31.82 -31.43 23.87
CA ILE A 5 -31.29 -30.26 24.60
C ILE A 5 -29.78 -30.10 24.39
N LYS A 6 -29.03 -31.20 24.31
CA LYS A 6 -27.58 -31.18 24.06
C LYS A 6 -27.22 -30.68 22.66
N TYR A 7 -28.00 -31.04 21.64
CA TYR A 7 -27.81 -30.52 20.27
C TYR A 7 -28.23 -29.06 20.14
N ILE A 8 -29.27 -28.62 20.88
CA ILE A 8 -29.69 -27.22 20.93
C ILE A 8 -28.61 -26.34 21.58
N LEU A 9 -28.02 -26.80 22.70
CA LEU A 9 -26.90 -26.10 23.35
C LEU A 9 -25.64 -26.02 22.48
N LEU A 10 -25.32 -27.08 21.73
CA LEU A 10 -24.19 -27.09 20.79
C LEU A 10 -24.40 -26.07 19.65
N LEU A 11 -25.63 -25.94 19.16
CA LEU A 11 -25.98 -25.06 18.06
C LEU A 11 -25.98 -23.58 18.48
N ILE A 12 -26.35 -23.28 19.73
CA ILE A 12 -26.27 -21.93 20.32
C ILE A 12 -24.82 -21.50 20.56
N MET A 13 -23.93 -22.42 20.96
CA MET A 13 -22.50 -22.12 21.11
C MET A 13 -21.84 -21.77 19.77
N ALA A 14 -22.26 -22.45 18.68
CA ALA A 14 -21.74 -22.22 17.34
C ALA A 14 -22.14 -20.84 16.75
N THR A 15 -23.31 -20.31 17.11
CA THR A 15 -23.78 -19.00 16.62
C THR A 15 -23.17 -17.81 17.35
N ILE A 16 -22.59 -18.00 18.55
CA ILE A 16 -21.91 -16.91 19.29
C ILE A 16 -20.53 -16.59 18.70
N LEU A 17 -19.89 -17.57 18.03
CA LEU A 17 -18.56 -17.39 17.43
C LEU A 17 -18.55 -16.54 16.14
N ILE A 18 -19.69 -16.38 15.47
CA ILE A 18 -19.79 -15.56 14.25
C ILE A 18 -20.01 -14.06 14.52
N VAL A 19 -20.31 -13.65 15.76
CA VAL A 19 -20.66 -12.25 16.09
C VAL A 19 -19.50 -11.47 16.70
N SER A 20 -18.36 -12.11 17.03
CA SER A 20 -17.24 -11.45 17.73
C SER A 20 -16.22 -10.75 16.80
N CYS A 21 -16.54 -10.53 15.53
CA CYS A 21 -15.68 -9.75 14.64
C CYS A 21 -16.05 -8.25 14.73
N SER A 22 -15.80 -7.64 15.89
CA SER A 22 -15.71 -6.19 15.97
C SER A 22 -14.41 -5.78 15.27
N LYS A 23 -14.51 -5.42 13.99
CA LYS A 23 -13.44 -4.68 13.34
C LYS A 23 -13.39 -3.33 14.04
N ASP A 24 -12.41 -3.13 14.93
CA ASP A 24 -12.03 -1.80 15.38
C ASP A 24 -11.71 -0.99 14.13
N GLN A 25 -12.64 -0.12 13.75
CA GLN A 25 -12.38 0.89 12.75
C GLN A 25 -11.59 1.98 13.47
N LEU A 26 -10.26 1.88 13.38
CA LEU A 26 -9.39 3.01 13.70
C LEU A 26 -9.92 4.20 12.91
N ASP A 27 -10.35 5.25 13.63
CA ASP A 27 -10.65 6.53 13.03
C ASP A 27 -9.46 6.89 12.13
N THR A 28 -9.70 6.85 10.82
CA THR A 28 -8.68 7.22 9.86
C THR A 28 -8.56 8.73 9.99
N GLU A 29 -7.54 9.19 10.70
CA GLU A 29 -7.08 10.56 10.54
C GLU A 29 -6.89 10.75 9.04
N SER A 30 -7.77 11.55 8.44
CA SER A 30 -7.70 11.86 7.03
C SER A 30 -6.34 12.48 6.79
N LEU A 31 -5.48 11.83 5.99
CA LEU A 31 -4.25 12.44 5.51
C LEU A 31 -4.62 13.74 4.80
N ILE A 32 -4.19 14.88 5.36
CA ILE A 32 -4.40 16.20 4.77
C ILE A 32 -3.16 16.53 3.96
N CYS A 33 -3.33 16.69 2.66
CA CYS A 33 -2.30 17.17 1.76
C CYS A 33 -2.51 18.68 1.58
N GLU A 34 -1.59 19.49 2.11
CA GLU A 34 -1.75 20.95 2.15
C GLU A 34 -1.64 21.58 0.75
N GLU A 35 -0.84 21.00 -0.12
CA GLU A 35 -0.58 21.47 -1.49
C GLU A 35 -0.62 20.30 -2.49
N PRO A 36 -0.92 20.56 -3.78
CA PRO A 36 -0.86 19.54 -4.81
C PRO A 36 0.58 19.03 -4.96
N VAL A 37 0.78 17.74 -4.73
CA VAL A 37 2.08 17.07 -4.90
C VAL A 37 2.20 16.59 -6.35
N VAL A 38 3.36 16.81 -6.96
CA VAL A 38 3.68 16.39 -8.33
C VAL A 38 4.87 15.43 -8.36
N TYR A 39 5.19 14.87 -9.54
CA TYR A 39 6.28 13.91 -9.67
C TYR A 39 7.63 14.43 -9.15
N ASP A 40 7.93 15.72 -9.38
CA ASP A 40 9.17 16.34 -8.93
C ASP A 40 9.34 16.31 -7.40
N ASP A 41 8.25 16.42 -6.64
CA ASP A 41 8.27 16.37 -5.17
C ASP A 41 8.56 14.97 -4.65
N VAL A 42 8.05 13.94 -5.33
CA VAL A 42 8.20 12.52 -4.93
C VAL A 42 9.42 11.85 -5.55
N ARG A 43 10.05 12.44 -6.56
CA ARG A 43 11.18 11.86 -7.29
C ARG A 43 12.32 11.46 -6.37
N GLY A 44 12.57 12.22 -5.30
CA GLY A 44 13.57 11.87 -4.29
C GLY A 44 13.29 10.52 -3.64
N VAL A 45 12.05 10.30 -3.17
CA VAL A 45 11.61 9.03 -2.58
C VAL A 45 11.65 7.90 -3.61
N ILE A 46 11.13 8.13 -4.81
CA ILE A 46 11.09 7.10 -5.86
C ILE A 46 12.51 6.67 -6.25
N SER A 47 13.43 7.61 -6.47
CA SER A 47 14.81 7.28 -6.87
C SER A 47 15.60 6.57 -5.76
N ALA A 48 15.42 6.98 -4.51
CA ALA A 48 16.12 6.39 -3.37
C ALA A 48 15.60 4.99 -3.00
N SER A 49 14.29 4.77 -3.11
CA SER A 49 13.64 3.55 -2.61
C SER A 49 13.30 2.54 -3.70
N CYS A 50 13.19 2.97 -4.96
CA CYS A 50 12.77 2.13 -6.07
C CYS A 50 13.74 2.19 -7.27
N GLY A 51 14.13 3.40 -7.66
CA GLY A 51 14.84 3.72 -8.91
C GLY A 51 16.36 3.54 -8.87
N TYR A 52 16.90 2.84 -7.88
CA TYR A 52 18.34 2.65 -7.73
C TYR A 52 18.84 1.40 -8.47
N THR A 53 20.17 1.28 -8.59
CA THR A 53 20.84 0.17 -9.27
C THR A 53 20.38 -1.19 -8.72
N GLU A 54 20.12 -2.14 -9.61
CA GLU A 54 19.55 -3.48 -9.35
C GLU A 54 18.03 -3.55 -9.10
N CYS A 55 17.28 -2.43 -9.12
CA CYS A 55 15.82 -2.42 -8.94
C CYS A 55 15.07 -1.82 -10.13
N HIS A 56 14.75 -0.52 -10.13
CA HIS A 56 13.99 0.11 -11.22
C HIS A 56 14.74 1.29 -11.82
N ASN A 57 16.01 1.10 -12.18
CA ASN A 57 16.87 2.14 -12.73
C ASN A 57 16.89 2.21 -14.27
N GLY A 58 16.18 1.32 -14.96
CA GLY A 58 16.20 1.25 -16.43
C GLY A 58 17.37 0.48 -17.05
N LEU A 59 18.18 -0.24 -16.26
CA LEU A 59 19.23 -1.10 -16.80
C LEU A 59 18.73 -2.53 -16.99
N GLY A 60 19.13 -3.15 -18.12
CA GLY A 60 18.73 -4.51 -18.46
C GLY A 60 17.25 -4.61 -18.80
N SER A 61 16.52 -5.50 -18.14
CA SER A 61 15.08 -5.72 -18.34
C SER A 61 14.21 -5.01 -17.29
N LEU A 62 14.80 -4.13 -16.49
CA LEU A 62 14.13 -3.42 -15.41
C LEU A 62 13.53 -2.11 -15.93
N ASP A 63 12.31 -1.79 -15.49
CA ASP A 63 11.69 -0.50 -15.77
C ASP A 63 12.50 0.65 -15.16
N ASN A 64 12.33 1.86 -15.72
CA ASN A 64 13.05 3.04 -15.26
C ASN A 64 12.14 3.99 -14.48
N TYR A 65 12.14 3.92 -13.15
CA TYR A 65 11.32 4.77 -12.30
C TYR A 65 11.97 6.13 -11.99
N ASN A 66 13.17 6.42 -12.53
CA ASN A 66 13.81 7.73 -12.41
C ASN A 66 13.23 8.80 -13.37
N ASN A 67 12.16 8.46 -14.09
CA ASN A 67 11.34 9.40 -14.85
C ASN A 67 9.87 8.97 -14.79
N PHE A 68 8.95 9.93 -15.01
CA PHE A 68 7.51 9.68 -14.93
C PHE A 68 7.05 8.63 -15.95
N ALA A 69 7.52 8.73 -17.20
CA ALA A 69 7.12 7.84 -18.29
C ALA A 69 7.38 6.34 -17.97
N GLY A 70 8.46 6.02 -17.26
CA GLY A 70 8.78 4.64 -16.91
C GLY A 70 7.97 4.05 -15.75
N ILE A 71 7.26 4.88 -14.96
CA ILE A 71 6.38 4.41 -13.88
C ILE A 71 4.89 4.57 -14.22
N GLU A 72 4.53 5.45 -15.16
CA GLU A 72 3.17 5.85 -15.52
C GLU A 72 2.16 4.69 -15.65
N THR A 73 2.53 3.64 -16.38
CA THR A 73 1.64 2.48 -16.59
C THR A 73 1.26 1.77 -15.28
N TYR A 74 2.16 1.77 -14.28
CA TYR A 74 1.91 1.18 -12.97
C TYR A 74 1.08 2.07 -12.05
N LEU A 75 1.19 3.38 -12.21
CA LEU A 75 0.35 4.36 -11.51
C LEU A 75 -1.12 4.16 -11.90
N PHE A 76 -1.42 4.20 -13.20
CA PHE A 76 -2.80 4.19 -13.69
C PHE A 76 -3.44 2.80 -13.78
N SER A 77 -2.65 1.73 -13.71
CA SER A 77 -3.18 0.37 -13.53
C SER A 77 -3.54 0.04 -12.08
N GLY A 78 -3.18 0.91 -11.11
CA GLY A 78 -3.33 0.67 -9.67
C GLY A 78 -2.28 -0.30 -9.09
N ALA A 79 -1.35 -0.78 -9.91
CA ALA A 79 -0.28 -1.66 -9.46
C ALA A 79 0.61 -0.97 -8.43
N PHE A 80 0.97 0.29 -8.65
CA PHE A 80 1.75 1.08 -7.70
C PHE A 80 1.09 1.11 -6.32
N SER A 81 -0.16 1.54 -6.24
CA SER A 81 -0.94 1.62 -5.00
C SER A 81 -1.08 0.26 -4.32
N SER A 82 -1.32 -0.79 -5.11
CA SER A 82 -1.40 -2.15 -4.58
C SER A 82 -0.10 -2.58 -3.88
N ARG A 83 1.06 -2.30 -4.46
CA ARG A 83 2.35 -2.76 -3.92
C ARG A 83 2.87 -1.85 -2.80
N VAL A 84 2.72 -0.54 -2.97
CA VAL A 84 3.29 0.47 -2.07
C VAL A 84 2.40 0.75 -0.86
N PHE A 85 1.08 0.84 -1.05
CA PHE A 85 0.16 1.26 0.02
C PHE A 85 -0.60 0.10 0.66
N ILE A 86 -0.97 -0.92 -0.12
CA ILE A 86 -1.81 -2.03 0.36
C ILE A 86 -0.95 -3.19 0.84
N SER A 87 -0.22 -3.83 -0.08
CA SER A 87 0.64 -4.99 0.23
C SER A 87 1.88 -4.59 1.01
N ARG A 88 2.36 -3.35 0.83
CA ARG A 88 3.59 -2.80 1.43
C ARG A 88 4.78 -3.75 1.26
N ASP A 89 4.86 -4.37 0.09
CA ASP A 89 5.88 -5.37 -0.27
C ASP A 89 6.88 -4.83 -1.30
N MET A 90 6.73 -3.55 -1.66
CA MET A 90 7.72 -2.75 -2.37
C MET A 90 8.07 -1.50 -1.53
N PRO A 91 9.34 -1.29 -1.18
CA PRO A 91 10.50 -2.13 -1.51
C PRO A 91 10.49 -3.51 -0.83
N PRO A 92 11.09 -4.55 -1.42
CA PRO A 92 11.09 -5.89 -0.84
C PRO A 92 12.08 -6.00 0.33
N SER A 93 11.79 -6.87 1.30
CA SER A 93 12.62 -7.05 2.50
C SER A 93 14.04 -7.59 2.23
N TYR A 94 14.28 -8.17 1.06
CA TYR A 94 15.58 -8.69 0.62
C TYR A 94 16.37 -7.71 -0.25
N ALA A 95 15.87 -6.48 -0.45
CA ALA A 95 16.54 -5.48 -1.26
C ALA A 95 17.88 -5.06 -0.65
N ALA A 96 18.86 -4.74 -1.49
CA ALA A 96 20.15 -4.21 -1.03
C ALA A 96 20.07 -2.74 -0.59
N GLY A 97 19.09 -1.99 -1.11
CA GLY A 97 18.79 -0.61 -0.74
C GLY A 97 17.68 -0.51 0.30
N ALA A 98 16.72 0.38 0.09
CA ALA A 98 15.55 0.49 0.95
C ALA A 98 14.77 -0.83 0.97
N THR A 99 14.34 -1.26 2.16
CA THR A 99 13.54 -2.48 2.38
C THR A 99 12.12 -2.16 2.89
N SER A 100 11.83 -0.87 3.08
CA SER A 100 10.54 -0.32 3.50
C SER A 100 10.53 1.19 3.26
N LEU A 101 9.35 1.78 3.16
CA LEU A 101 9.15 3.23 3.22
C LEU A 101 8.77 3.66 4.63
N SER A 102 9.25 4.83 5.06
CA SER A 102 8.77 5.50 6.26
C SER A 102 7.31 5.93 6.09
N GLU A 103 6.61 6.22 7.18
CA GLU A 103 5.23 6.69 7.07
C GLU A 103 5.15 8.10 6.44
N GLU A 104 6.18 8.92 6.62
CA GLU A 104 6.30 10.23 5.96
C GLU A 104 6.43 10.09 4.44
N GLU A 105 7.25 9.15 3.97
CA GLU A 105 7.40 8.83 2.54
C GLU A 105 6.10 8.27 1.95
N ILE A 106 5.42 7.37 2.68
CA ILE A 106 4.12 6.84 2.29
C ILE A 106 3.08 7.96 2.19
N ASN A 107 3.04 8.88 3.14
CA ASN A 107 2.11 9.99 3.14
C ASN A 107 2.37 10.94 1.97
N LEU A 108 3.63 11.25 1.67
CA LEU A 108 3.99 12.05 0.50
C LEU A 108 3.52 11.38 -0.81
N LEU A 109 3.75 10.07 -0.96
CA LEU A 109 3.32 9.31 -2.13
C LEU A 109 1.79 9.19 -2.23
N LYS A 110 1.08 9.07 -1.11
CA LYS A 110 -0.39 9.11 -1.07
C LYS A 110 -0.94 10.48 -1.44
N CYS A 111 -0.27 11.56 -1.04
CA CYS A 111 -0.65 12.90 -1.48
C CYS A 111 -0.50 13.08 -3.00
N TRP A 112 0.55 12.49 -3.58
CA TRP A 112 0.70 12.44 -5.03
C TRP A 112 -0.39 11.61 -5.72
N GLU A 113 -0.78 10.46 -5.16
CA GLU A 113 -1.93 9.67 -5.63
C GLU A 113 -3.25 10.46 -5.56
N GLN A 114 -3.49 11.18 -4.46
CA GLN A 114 -4.67 12.02 -4.29
C GLN A 114 -4.74 13.14 -5.33
N ASN A 115 -3.58 13.64 -5.77
CA ASN A 115 -3.46 14.59 -6.87
C ASN A 115 -3.48 13.91 -8.26
N GLY A 116 -3.92 12.65 -8.35
CA GLY A 116 -4.07 11.92 -9.61
C GLY A 116 -2.75 11.50 -10.24
N PHE A 117 -1.69 11.35 -9.43
CA PHE A 117 -0.33 11.08 -9.92
C PHE A 117 0.17 12.10 -10.94
N SER A 118 -0.09 13.40 -10.72
CA SER A 118 0.29 14.44 -11.67
C SER A 118 1.80 14.48 -11.92
N GLU A 119 2.20 14.59 -13.19
CA GLU A 119 3.58 14.88 -13.56
C GLU A 119 3.93 16.36 -13.27
N PHE A 120 2.96 17.27 -13.44
CA PHE A 120 3.11 18.73 -13.38
C PHE A 120 2.03 19.43 -12.56
#